data_AF-A0AAD4C1X0-F1
#
_entry.id   AF-A0AAD4C1X0-F1
#
_cell.length_a   1.000
_cell.length_b   1.000
_cell.length_c   1.000
_cell.angle_alpha   90.00
_cell.angle_beta   90.00
_cell.angle_gamma   90.00
#
_symmetry.space_group_name_H-M   'P 1'
#
loop_
_entity.id
_entity.type
_entity.pdbx_description
1 polymer ?
#
loop_
_entity_poly.entity_id
_entity_poly.type
_entity_poly.pdbx_seq_one_letter_code
_entity_poly.pdbx_strand_id
1 'polypeptide(L)'
;MGRLLSKLPTDVHLGKFLLTAVIFRCLDPALTIAAALSSKSPFVTPLGMEEEADGAKNSFRTNYSDFLTIHAAFAAWRRSANQDFAHKFCRKNFLSHENLLQIEELRRQFLGYLVDSSFVCVDAEFVKELSRARFGRNRYRFVTIPPELDSNSNNLAIVNAALLSGLYPKLIYVDVPNGLQMRTLSNNQTVFFHPSSVNFRRKPKEINANYLVYFTLMYVVAWKLHG
;
A
#
# COMPACT_ATOMS: atom_id res chain seq x y z
N MET A 1 -22.60 1.89 4.10
CA MET A 1 -21.19 1.45 4.31
C MET A 1 -21.08 0.21 5.21
N GLY A 2 -21.70 0.15 6.39
CA GLY A 2 -21.54 -0.98 7.35
C GLY A 2 -21.87 -2.39 6.80
N ARG A 3 -22.99 -2.59 6.09
CA ARG A 3 -23.38 -3.90 5.48
C ARG A 3 -22.46 -4.40 4.35
N LEU A 4 -21.59 -3.54 3.84
CA LEU A 4 -20.72 -3.83 2.69
C LEU A 4 -19.29 -4.13 3.16
N LEU A 5 -18.86 -3.47 4.24
CA LEU A 5 -17.63 -3.78 4.96
C LEU A 5 -17.69 -5.16 5.62
N SER A 6 -18.87 -5.66 5.97
CA SER A 6 -19.04 -7.01 6.53
C SER A 6 -18.80 -8.15 5.52
N LYS A 7 -18.72 -7.86 4.21
CA LYS A 7 -18.46 -8.85 3.15
C LYS A 7 -17.00 -8.87 2.68
N LEU A 8 -16.21 -7.86 3.06
CA LEU A 8 -14.78 -7.80 2.77
C LEU A 8 -14.04 -8.49 3.92
N PRO A 9 -13.20 -9.51 3.69
CA PRO A 9 -12.39 -10.15 4.73
C PRO A 9 -11.24 -9.26 5.23
N THR A 10 -11.35 -7.93 5.07
CA THR A 10 -10.30 -6.96 5.34
C THR A 10 -10.68 -6.02 6.48
N ASP A 11 -9.67 -5.35 7.03
CA ASP A 11 -9.84 -4.23 7.95
C ASP A 11 -10.88 -3.24 7.39
N VAL A 12 -11.86 -2.86 8.20
CA VAL A 12 -12.94 -1.91 7.88
C VAL A 12 -12.39 -0.62 7.26
N HIS A 13 -11.20 -0.18 7.69
CA HIS A 13 -10.50 0.99 7.15
C HIS A 13 -10.04 0.78 5.69
N LEU A 14 -9.54 -0.41 5.36
CA LEU A 14 -9.14 -0.75 3.98
C LEU A 14 -10.35 -0.88 3.06
N GLY A 15 -11.46 -1.43 3.56
CA GLY A 15 -12.71 -1.43 2.81
C GLY A 15 -13.21 -0.02 2.51
N LYS A 16 -13.19 0.88 3.49
CA LYS A 16 -13.54 2.30 3.30
C LYS A 16 -12.59 3.01 2.32
N PHE A 17 -11.30 2.72 2.40
CA PHE A 17 -10.30 3.22 1.46
C PHE A 17 -10.64 2.83 0.02
N LEU A 18 -10.86 1.53 -0.23
CA LEU A 18 -11.19 1.01 -1.57
C LEU A 18 -12.49 1.61 -2.11
N LEU A 19 -13.53 1.72 -1.28
CA LEU A 19 -14.79 2.37 -1.68
C LEU A 19 -14.58 3.84 -2.07
N THR A 20 -13.77 4.58 -1.31
CA THR A 20 -13.45 5.97 -1.63
C THR A 20 -12.63 6.07 -2.93
N ALA A 21 -11.70 5.13 -3.15
CA ALA A 21 -10.89 5.09 -4.37
C ALA A 21 -11.70 4.83 -5.64
N VAL A 22 -12.78 4.05 -5.56
CA VAL A 22 -13.73 3.88 -6.68
C VAL A 22 -14.39 5.21 -7.03
N ILE A 23 -14.88 5.94 -6.03
CA ILE A 23 -15.51 7.26 -6.22
C ILE A 23 -14.52 8.26 -6.83
N PHE A 24 -13.27 8.21 -6.37
CA PHE A 24 -12.20 9.09 -6.81
C PHE A 24 -11.52 8.63 -8.11
N ARG A 25 -11.90 7.47 -8.66
CA ARG A 25 -11.33 6.87 -9.87
C ARG A 25 -9.81 6.67 -9.80
N CYS A 26 -9.31 6.17 -8.68
CA CYS A 26 -7.90 5.86 -8.45
C CYS A 26 -7.74 4.43 -7.92
N LEU A 27 -8.41 3.47 -8.57
CA LEU A 27 -8.60 2.12 -8.06
C LEU A 27 -7.32 1.26 -8.16
N ASP A 28 -6.46 1.42 -9.17
CA ASP A 28 -5.23 0.66 -9.33
C ASP A 28 -4.22 0.85 -8.18
N PRO A 29 -3.84 2.09 -7.81
CA PRO A 29 -2.97 2.30 -6.68
C PRO A 29 -3.64 1.85 -5.38
N ALA A 30 -4.95 2.07 -5.24
CA ALA A 30 -5.67 1.70 -4.02
C ALA A 30 -5.72 0.19 -3.79
N LEU A 31 -5.99 -0.60 -4.84
CA LEU A 31 -5.97 -2.07 -4.76
C LEU A 31 -4.57 -2.58 -4.39
N THR A 32 -3.51 -2.00 -4.98
CA THR A 32 -2.13 -2.39 -4.65
C THR A 32 -1.81 -2.11 -3.19
N ILE A 33 -2.12 -0.89 -2.73
CA ILE A 33 -1.82 -0.48 -1.36
C ILE A 33 -2.63 -1.31 -0.37
N ALA A 34 -3.94 -1.47 -0.57
CA ALA A 34 -4.78 -2.28 0.31
C ALA A 34 -4.30 -3.74 0.38
N ALA A 35 -3.93 -4.34 -0.75
CA ALA A 35 -3.44 -5.70 -0.83
C ALA A 35 -2.10 -5.85 -0.10
N ALA A 36 -1.16 -4.94 -0.33
CA ALA A 36 0.13 -4.96 0.34
C ALA A 36 0.04 -4.73 1.86
N LEU A 37 -0.92 -3.93 2.33
CA LEU A 37 -1.20 -3.76 3.76
C LEU A 37 -1.89 -4.97 4.39
N SER A 38 -2.53 -5.82 3.58
CA SER A 38 -3.19 -7.05 4.01
C SER A 38 -2.29 -8.29 3.88
N SER A 39 -1.07 -8.15 3.37
CA SER A 39 -0.11 -9.23 3.16
C SER A 39 1.26 -8.92 3.75
N LYS A 40 2.23 -9.82 3.55
CA LYS A 40 3.63 -9.55 3.88
C LYS A 40 4.19 -8.47 2.95
N SER A 41 5.12 -7.67 3.47
CA SER A 41 5.85 -6.67 2.69
C SER A 41 6.55 -7.31 1.49
N PRO A 42 6.50 -6.70 0.29
CA PRO A 42 7.24 -7.22 -0.86
C PRO A 42 8.75 -7.01 -0.73
N PHE A 43 9.19 -6.02 0.05
CA PHE A 43 10.61 -5.78 0.32
C PHE A 43 11.19 -6.81 1.29
N VAL A 44 12.35 -7.36 0.94
CA VAL A 44 13.14 -8.27 1.78
C VAL A 44 14.47 -7.63 2.14
N THR A 45 14.97 -7.95 3.33
CA THR A 45 16.27 -7.47 3.80
C THR A 45 17.10 -8.69 4.21
N PRO A 46 17.95 -9.23 3.31
CA PRO A 46 18.86 -10.32 3.65
C PRO A 46 19.89 -9.86 4.70
N LEU A 47 20.32 -10.78 5.56
CA LEU A 47 21.36 -10.51 6.55
C LEU A 47 22.67 -10.09 5.87
N GLY A 48 23.23 -8.97 6.31
CA GLY A 48 24.47 -8.42 5.77
C GLY A 48 24.31 -7.65 4.45
N MET A 49 23.08 -7.44 3.98
CA MET A 49 22.77 -6.61 2.80
C MET A 49 21.76 -5.51 3.13
N GLU A 50 21.75 -5.05 4.37
CA GLU A 50 20.78 -4.07 4.86
C GLU A 50 20.86 -2.75 4.10
N GLU A 51 22.07 -2.26 3.81
CA GLU A 51 22.27 -1.00 3.09
C GLU A 51 21.88 -1.08 1.63
N GLU A 52 22.19 -2.17 0.93
CA GLU A 52 21.78 -2.35 -0.46
C GLU A 52 20.26 -2.54 -0.58
N ALA A 53 19.63 -3.25 0.36
CA ALA A 53 18.19 -3.42 0.41
C ALA A 53 17.49 -2.08 0.67
N ASP A 54 18.00 -1.27 1.61
CA ASP A 54 17.50 0.08 1.87
C ASP A 54 17.69 0.99 0.65
N GLY A 55 18.85 0.91 -0.02
CA GLY A 55 19.13 1.65 -1.25
C GLY A 55 18.16 1.29 -2.39
N ALA A 56 17.93 -0.01 -2.62
CA ALA A 56 16.98 -0.49 -3.61
C ALA A 56 15.55 -0.05 -3.29
N LYS A 57 15.12 -0.17 -2.04
CA LYS A 57 13.81 0.31 -1.60
C LYS A 57 13.64 1.81 -1.81
N ASN A 58 14.66 2.59 -1.48
CA ASN A 58 14.68 4.04 -1.68
C ASN A 58 14.64 4.47 -3.15
N SER A 59 15.05 3.60 -4.09
CA SER A 59 14.92 3.88 -5.53
C SER A 59 13.46 3.94 -6.01
N PHE A 60 12.53 3.28 -5.32
CA PHE A 60 11.08 3.33 -5.60
C PHE A 60 10.36 4.45 -4.83
N ARG A 61 11.10 5.23 -4.02
CA ARG A 61 10.51 6.19 -3.11
C ARG A 61 9.67 7.21 -3.87
N THR A 62 8.42 7.33 -3.47
CA THR A 62 7.47 8.27 -4.07
C THR A 62 6.85 9.15 -2.98
N ASN A 63 7.10 10.46 -3.06
CA ASN A 63 6.50 11.50 -2.23
C ASN A 63 6.51 11.20 -0.71
N TYR A 64 7.65 10.73 -0.19
CA TYR A 64 7.84 10.41 1.24
C TYR A 64 6.75 9.48 1.83
N SER A 65 6.17 8.61 1.00
CA SER A 65 5.07 7.73 1.39
C SER A 65 5.48 6.27 1.21
N ASP A 66 5.43 5.49 2.29
CA ASP A 66 5.62 4.04 2.25
C ASP A 66 4.56 3.38 1.35
N PHE A 67 3.30 3.84 1.42
CA PHE A 67 2.21 3.33 0.60
C PHE A 67 2.50 3.50 -0.90
N LEU A 68 2.89 4.70 -1.31
CA LEU A 68 3.19 4.98 -2.71
C LEU A 68 4.47 4.30 -3.17
N THR A 69 5.44 4.11 -2.27
CA THR A 69 6.69 3.39 -2.57
C THR A 69 6.43 1.91 -2.85
N ILE A 70 5.58 1.27 -2.04
CA ILE A 70 5.14 -0.11 -2.28
C ILE A 70 4.41 -0.21 -3.62
N HIS A 71 3.50 0.74 -3.91
CA HIS A 71 2.81 0.80 -5.20
C HIS A 71 3.78 0.93 -6.38
N ALA A 72 4.77 1.83 -6.30
CA ALA A 72 5.77 2.03 -7.34
C ALA A 72 6.61 0.77 -7.59
N ALA A 73 7.05 0.08 -6.53
CA ALA A 73 7.79 -1.17 -6.64
C ALA A 73 6.95 -2.28 -7.29
N PHE A 74 5.68 -2.40 -6.90
CA PHE A 74 4.73 -3.36 -7.48
C PHE A 74 4.47 -3.08 -8.97
N ALA A 75 4.22 -1.82 -9.34
CA ALA A 75 4.00 -1.42 -10.73
C ALA A 75 5.25 -1.64 -11.60
N ALA A 76 6.44 -1.41 -11.06
CA ALA A 76 7.71 -1.71 -11.75
C ALA A 76 7.92 -3.22 -11.96
N TRP A 77 7.58 -4.04 -10.96
CA TRP A 77 7.60 -5.49 -11.09
C TRP A 77 6.61 -5.99 -12.13
N ARG A 78 5.35 -5.51 -12.11
CA ARG A 78 4.30 -5.90 -13.05
C ARG A 78 4.67 -5.58 -14.51
N ARG A 79 5.34 -4.45 -14.75
CA ARG A 79 5.88 -4.11 -16.09
C ARG A 79 7.03 -5.01 -16.53
N SER A 80 7.76 -5.57 -15.57
CA SER A 80 8.92 -6.44 -15.80
C SER A 80 8.54 -7.93 -15.83
N ALA A 81 7.26 -8.26 -15.68
CA ALA A 81 6.77 -9.61 -15.42
C ALA A 81 6.59 -10.47 -16.68
N ASN A 82 7.59 -10.46 -17.57
CA ASN A 82 7.85 -11.64 -18.40
C ASN A 82 8.57 -12.66 -17.50
N GLN A 83 8.18 -13.94 -17.56
CA GLN A 83 8.56 -14.97 -16.57
C GLN A 83 10.08 -14.99 -16.27
N ASP A 84 10.92 -14.85 -17.29
CA ASP A 84 12.39 -14.90 -17.13
C ASP A 84 12.98 -13.64 -16.46
N PHE A 85 12.36 -12.48 -16.67
CA PHE A 85 12.86 -11.20 -16.16
C PHE A 85 12.35 -10.90 -14.74
N ALA A 86 11.20 -11.46 -14.37
CA ALA A 86 10.57 -11.21 -13.07
C ALA A 86 11.48 -11.60 -11.89
N HIS A 87 12.10 -12.79 -11.94
CA HIS A 87 13.00 -13.25 -10.88
C HIS A 87 14.28 -12.42 -10.81
N LYS A 88 14.85 -12.04 -11.95
CA LYS A 88 16.04 -11.19 -12.02
C LYS A 88 15.75 -9.79 -11.46
N PHE A 89 14.59 -9.23 -11.80
CA PHE A 89 14.12 -7.96 -11.26
C PHE A 89 13.95 -8.03 -9.74
N CYS A 90 13.32 -9.10 -9.23
CA CYS A 90 13.10 -9.28 -7.80
C CYS A 90 14.43 -9.38 -7.03
N ARG A 91 15.39 -10.17 -7.53
CA ARG A 91 16.72 -10.29 -6.92
C ARG A 91 17.47 -8.96 -6.89
N LYS A 92 17.48 -8.23 -8.01
CA LYS A 92 18.18 -6.94 -8.10
C LYS A 92 17.62 -5.87 -7.15
N ASN A 93 16.31 -5.89 -6.93
CA ASN A 93 15.61 -4.86 -6.17
C ASN A 93 15.21 -5.29 -4.75
N PHE A 94 15.74 -6.42 -4.26
CA PHE A 94 15.41 -6.96 -2.94
C PHE A 94 13.90 -7.11 -2.71
N LEU A 95 13.23 -7.72 -3.68
CA LEU A 95 11.79 -8.02 -3.62
C LEU A 95 11.55 -9.53 -3.54
N SER A 96 10.53 -9.93 -2.78
CA SER A 96 10.01 -11.30 -2.77
C SER A 96 9.00 -11.49 -3.89
N HIS A 97 9.32 -12.35 -4.85
CA HIS A 97 8.41 -12.70 -5.94
C HIS A 97 7.11 -13.33 -5.44
N GLU A 98 7.19 -14.23 -4.45
CA GLU A 98 6.03 -14.87 -3.83
C GLU A 98 5.12 -13.84 -3.15
N ASN A 99 5.68 -12.86 -2.42
CA ASN A 99 4.88 -11.82 -1.77
C ASN A 99 4.20 -10.92 -2.81
N LEU A 100 4.88 -10.62 -3.93
CA LEU A 100 4.30 -9.84 -5.03
C LEU A 100 3.14 -10.59 -5.72
N LEU A 101 3.28 -11.90 -5.96
CA LEU A 101 2.19 -12.73 -6.47
C LEU A 101 1.00 -12.77 -5.49
N GLN A 102 1.27 -12.85 -4.18
CA GLN A 102 0.22 -12.79 -3.16
C GLN A 102 -0.52 -11.44 -3.16
N ILE A 103 0.20 -10.33 -3.34
CA ILE A 103 -0.41 -8.99 -3.48
C ILE A 103 -1.31 -8.95 -4.72
N GLU A 104 -0.86 -9.49 -5.86
CA GLU A 104 -1.68 -9.56 -7.08
C GLU A 104 -2.94 -10.42 -6.90
N GLU A 105 -2.83 -11.56 -6.21
CA GLU A 105 -3.97 -12.39 -5.86
C GLU A 105 -5.01 -11.61 -5.03
N LEU A 106 -4.56 -10.92 -3.98
CA LEU A 106 -5.43 -10.09 -3.14
C LEU A 106 -6.07 -8.93 -3.92
N ARG A 107 -5.33 -8.30 -4.85
CA ARG A 107 -5.89 -7.30 -5.76
C ARG A 107 -7.07 -7.84 -6.55
N ARG A 108 -6.98 -9.08 -7.09
CA ARG A 108 -8.11 -9.70 -7.81
C ARG A 108 -9.29 -9.97 -6.88
N GLN A 109 -9.02 -10.45 -5.67
CA GLN A 109 -10.06 -10.74 -4.69
C GLN A 109 -10.82 -9.46 -4.29
N PHE A 110 -10.10 -8.38 -4.01
CA PHE A 110 -10.70 -7.09 -3.67
C PHE A 110 -11.52 -6.52 -4.82
N LEU A 111 -11.02 -6.60 -6.05
CA LEU A 111 -11.81 -6.19 -7.21
C LEU A 111 -13.07 -7.06 -7.37
N GLY A 112 -12.94 -8.38 -7.17
CA GLY A 112 -14.08 -9.32 -7.13
C GLY A 112 -15.14 -8.87 -6.14
N TYR A 113 -14.77 -8.53 -4.91
CA TYR A 113 -15.71 -8.06 -3.90
C TYR A 113 -16.36 -6.71 -4.28
N LEU A 114 -15.63 -5.79 -4.90
CA LEU A 114 -16.19 -4.51 -5.35
C LEU A 114 -17.24 -4.70 -6.48
N VAL A 115 -16.99 -5.64 -7.39
CA VAL A 115 -17.92 -6.01 -8.46
C VAL A 115 -19.13 -6.76 -7.89
N ASP A 116 -18.91 -7.78 -7.06
CA ASP A 116 -19.97 -8.61 -6.46
C ASP A 116 -20.87 -7.79 -5.50
N SER A 117 -20.36 -6.68 -4.96
CA SER A 117 -21.13 -5.75 -4.12
C SER A 117 -21.87 -4.66 -4.91
N SER A 118 -21.79 -4.69 -6.24
CA SER A 118 -22.40 -3.72 -7.16
C SER A 118 -21.93 -2.27 -6.95
N PHE A 119 -20.76 -2.06 -6.34
CA PHE A 119 -20.13 -0.73 -6.26
C PHE A 119 -19.41 -0.34 -7.54
N VAL A 120 -18.96 -1.33 -8.28
CA VAL A 120 -18.29 -1.17 -9.55
C VAL A 120 -19.19 -1.77 -10.62
N CYS A 121 -19.80 -0.89 -11.42
CA CYS A 121 -20.51 -1.31 -12.62
C CYS A 121 -19.48 -1.47 -13.74
N VAL A 122 -19.30 -2.71 -14.17
CA VAL A 122 -18.40 -3.11 -15.25
C VAL A 122 -19.17 -3.95 -16.24
N ASP A 123 -18.72 -3.97 -17.49
CA ASP A 123 -19.38 -4.73 -18.54
C ASP A 123 -19.47 -6.22 -18.19
N ALA A 124 -20.53 -6.87 -18.69
CA ALA A 124 -20.75 -8.29 -18.46
C ALA A 124 -19.55 -9.16 -18.91
N GLU A 125 -18.79 -8.71 -19.91
CA GLU A 125 -17.57 -9.39 -20.36
C GLU A 125 -16.46 -9.31 -19.32
N PHE A 126 -16.25 -8.14 -18.71
CA PHE A 126 -15.27 -7.96 -17.65
C PHE A 126 -15.59 -8.85 -16.44
N VAL A 127 -16.88 -8.97 -16.07
CA VAL A 127 -17.31 -9.87 -14.99
C VAL A 127 -16.98 -11.34 -15.31
N LYS A 128 -17.14 -11.77 -16.57
CA LYS A 128 -16.77 -13.12 -17.03
C LYS A 128 -15.26 -13.31 -17.03
N GLU A 129 -14.48 -12.32 -17.42
CA GLU A 129 -13.02 -12.39 -17.37
C GLU A 129 -12.51 -12.50 -15.94
N LEU A 130 -13.08 -11.69 -15.03
CA LEU A 130 -12.74 -11.70 -13.61
C LEU A 130 -13.11 -13.03 -12.97
N SER A 131 -14.27 -13.61 -13.29
CA SER A 131 -14.67 -14.93 -12.78
C SER A 131 -13.77 -16.04 -13.30
N ARG A 132 -13.37 -16.01 -14.58
CA ARG A 132 -12.35 -16.93 -15.12
C ARG A 132 -11.00 -16.76 -14.44
N ALA A 133 -10.59 -15.53 -14.13
CA ALA A 133 -9.33 -15.24 -13.45
C ALA A 133 -9.35 -15.67 -11.97
N ARG A 134 -10.52 -15.74 -11.32
CA ARG A 134 -10.66 -16.28 -9.96
C ARG A 134 -10.33 -17.77 -9.87
N PHE A 135 -10.64 -18.56 -10.90
CA PHE A 135 -10.43 -20.02 -10.92
C PHE A 135 -9.26 -20.47 -11.82
N GLY A 136 -8.59 -19.52 -12.49
CA GLY A 136 -7.48 -19.81 -13.39
C GLY A 136 -6.23 -20.26 -12.63
N ARG A 137 -5.59 -21.34 -13.09
CA ARG A 137 -4.30 -21.81 -12.54
C ARG A 137 -3.10 -20.91 -12.89
N ASN A 138 -3.27 -19.95 -13.81
CA ASN A 138 -2.18 -19.10 -14.25
C ASN A 138 -1.92 -17.95 -13.25
N ARG A 139 -0.92 -18.13 -12.39
CA ARG A 139 -0.50 -17.15 -11.38
C ARG A 139 0.04 -15.84 -11.98
N TYR A 140 0.35 -15.80 -13.28
CA TYR A 140 0.86 -14.63 -13.99
C TYR A 140 -0.22 -13.82 -14.71
N ARG A 141 -1.50 -14.13 -14.50
CA ARG A 141 -2.58 -13.33 -15.08
C ARG A 141 -2.84 -12.11 -14.22
N PHE A 142 -2.32 -10.97 -14.67
CA PHE A 142 -2.54 -9.69 -14.02
C PHE A 142 -3.95 -9.15 -14.28
N VAL A 143 -4.57 -8.56 -13.26
CA VAL A 143 -5.86 -7.87 -13.35
C VAL A 143 -5.64 -6.48 -13.90
N THR A 144 -6.18 -6.24 -15.09
CA THR A 144 -6.24 -4.91 -15.67
C THR A 144 -7.52 -4.23 -15.19
N ILE A 145 -7.39 -2.97 -14.77
CA ILE A 145 -8.52 -2.18 -14.28
C ILE A 145 -9.05 -1.35 -15.44
N PRO A 146 -10.38 -1.31 -15.64
CA PRO A 146 -11.00 -0.46 -16.64
C PRO A 146 -10.58 1.01 -16.47
N PRO A 147 -10.22 1.73 -17.56
CA PRO A 147 -9.79 3.13 -17.48
C PRO A 147 -10.79 4.07 -16.79
N GLU A 148 -12.08 3.74 -16.85
CA GLU A 148 -13.16 4.52 -16.25
C GLU A 148 -13.06 4.54 -14.71
N LEU A 149 -12.47 3.50 -14.12
CA LEU A 149 -12.28 3.35 -12.68
C LEU A 149 -10.91 3.87 -12.20
N ASP A 150 -10.04 4.28 -13.13
CA ASP A 150 -8.64 4.59 -12.83
C ASP A 150 -8.13 5.89 -13.49
N SER A 151 -9.03 6.78 -13.92
CA SER A 151 -8.66 8.03 -14.60
C SER A 151 -7.75 8.97 -13.78
N ASN A 152 -7.75 8.84 -12.45
CA ASN A 152 -7.03 9.70 -11.51
C ASN A 152 -5.86 8.99 -10.78
N SER A 153 -5.45 7.78 -11.21
CA SER A 153 -4.38 7.03 -10.52
C SER A 153 -3.04 7.74 -10.43
N ASN A 154 -2.72 8.58 -11.41
CA ASN A 154 -1.49 9.36 -11.43
C ASN A 154 -1.53 10.61 -10.51
N ASN A 155 -2.71 10.99 -10.01
CA ASN A 155 -2.85 12.15 -9.14
C ASN A 155 -2.65 11.74 -7.67
N LEU A 156 -1.43 11.97 -7.17
CA LEU A 156 -1.04 11.61 -5.80
C LEU A 156 -1.91 12.29 -4.73
N ALA A 157 -2.42 13.50 -4.98
CA ALA A 157 -3.28 14.20 -4.03
C ALA A 157 -4.62 13.46 -3.85
N ILE A 158 -5.18 12.94 -4.94
CA ILE A 158 -6.42 12.15 -4.93
C ILE A 158 -6.20 10.81 -4.23
N VAL A 159 -5.09 10.12 -4.53
CA VAL A 159 -4.75 8.86 -3.86
C VAL A 159 -4.54 9.07 -2.36
N ASN A 160 -3.84 10.14 -1.96
CA ASN A 160 -3.65 10.49 -0.56
C ASN A 160 -4.96 10.88 0.13
N ALA A 161 -5.87 11.56 -0.56
CA ALA A 161 -7.20 11.89 -0.03
C ALA A 161 -8.04 10.63 0.20
N ALA A 162 -7.99 9.66 -0.71
CA ALA A 162 -8.65 8.36 -0.53
C ALA A 162 -8.05 7.59 0.66
N LEU A 163 -6.72 7.54 0.78
CA LEU A 163 -6.03 6.92 1.92
C LEU A 163 -6.44 7.57 3.24
N LEU A 164 -6.44 8.91 3.29
CA LEU A 164 -6.87 9.68 4.46
C LEU A 164 -8.30 9.33 4.86
N SER A 165 -9.24 9.29 3.90
CA SER A 165 -10.63 8.91 4.16
C SER A 165 -10.75 7.52 4.79
N GLY A 166 -10.00 6.54 4.26
CA GLY A 166 -10.06 5.16 4.73
C GLY A 166 -9.40 4.94 6.09
N LEU A 167 -8.21 5.50 6.27
CA LEU A 167 -7.37 5.28 7.46
C LEU A 167 -7.68 6.22 8.61
N TYR A 168 -8.46 7.29 8.42
CA TYR A 168 -8.94 8.13 9.52
C TYR A 168 -9.62 7.27 10.62
N PRO A 169 -9.30 7.45 11.91
CA PRO A 169 -8.52 8.54 12.51
C PRO A 169 -7.02 8.26 12.74
N LYS A 170 -6.40 7.28 12.05
CA LYS A 170 -4.97 6.90 12.19
C LYS A 170 -4.03 7.98 11.60
N LEU A 171 -3.93 9.10 12.29
CA LEU A 171 -3.14 10.26 11.92
C LEU A 171 -2.03 10.55 12.93
N ILE A 172 -0.94 11.06 12.41
CA ILE A 172 0.19 11.61 13.14
C ILE A 172 0.29 13.08 12.76
N TYR A 173 0.43 13.97 13.73
CA TYR A 173 0.76 15.37 13.48
C TYR A 173 2.23 15.62 13.83
N VAL A 174 2.85 16.53 13.09
CA VAL A 174 4.25 16.94 13.28
C VAL A 174 4.26 18.26 14.06
N ASP A 175 4.75 18.23 15.29
CA ASP A 175 4.91 19.44 16.12
C ASP A 175 6.18 20.19 15.68
N VAL A 176 6.03 21.05 14.66
CA VAL A 176 7.13 21.86 14.11
C VAL A 176 7.67 22.89 15.12
N PRO A 177 6.84 23.59 15.92
CA PRO A 177 7.32 24.57 16.91
C PRO A 177 8.11 23.97 18.08
N ASN A 178 7.72 22.81 18.63
CA ASN A 178 8.26 22.32 19.91
C ASN A 178 9.30 21.18 19.79
N GLY A 179 10.10 21.18 18.71
CA GLY A 179 11.22 20.24 18.57
C GLY A 179 10.96 19.04 17.65
N LEU A 180 10.08 19.16 16.66
CA LEU A 180 9.84 18.16 15.60
C LEU A 180 9.41 16.80 16.11
N GLN A 181 8.68 16.79 17.22
CA GLN A 181 8.10 15.55 17.72
C GLN A 181 6.92 15.17 16.84
N MET A 182 6.85 13.90 16.47
CA MET A 182 5.67 13.34 15.81
C MET A 182 4.79 12.71 16.87
N ARG A 183 3.51 13.05 16.87
CA ARG A 183 2.56 12.52 17.84
C ARG A 183 1.29 12.03 17.16
N THR A 184 0.71 10.97 17.70
CA THR A 184 -0.58 10.44 17.24
C THR A 184 -1.71 11.40 17.58
N LEU A 185 -2.69 11.51 16.69
CA LEU A 185 -3.87 12.35 16.89
C LEU A 185 -4.80 11.80 17.99
N SER A 186 -4.87 10.47 18.15
CA SER A 186 -5.83 9.81 19.04
C SER A 186 -5.47 9.89 20.52
N ASN A 187 -4.18 9.74 20.86
CA ASN A 187 -3.73 9.63 22.25
C ASN A 187 -2.47 10.48 22.54
N ASN A 188 -2.07 11.37 21.64
CA ASN A 188 -0.93 12.29 21.81
C ASN A 188 0.40 11.56 22.15
N GLN A 189 0.54 10.32 21.70
CA GLN A 189 1.69 9.49 21.96
C GLN A 189 2.82 9.87 21.00
N THR A 190 4.03 10.10 21.53
CA THR A 190 5.22 10.34 20.71
C THR A 190 5.59 9.09 19.92
N VAL A 191 5.79 9.26 18.62
CA VAL A 191 6.08 8.18 17.68
C VAL A 191 7.30 8.52 16.82
N PHE A 192 7.95 7.47 16.33
CA PHE A 192 9.08 7.57 15.41
C PHE A 192 8.79 6.68 14.19
N PHE A 193 9.46 6.97 13.08
CA PHE A 193 9.42 6.06 11.94
C PHE A 193 10.03 4.72 12.35
N HIS A 194 9.42 3.63 11.91
CA HIS A 194 9.97 2.29 12.09
C HIS A 194 11.20 2.10 11.17
N PRO A 195 12.23 1.31 11.53
CA PRO A 195 13.40 1.06 10.68
C PRO A 195 13.08 0.61 9.25
N SER A 196 11.96 -0.11 9.08
CA SER A 196 11.51 -0.54 7.76
C SER A 196 10.82 0.55 6.93
N SER A 197 10.54 1.74 7.47
CA SER A 197 9.94 2.85 6.72
C SER A 197 10.98 3.54 5.86
N VAL A 198 10.59 3.97 4.65
CA VAL A 198 11.44 4.81 3.78
C VAL A 198 11.82 6.15 4.42
N ASN A 199 11.12 6.55 5.49
CA ASN A 199 11.35 7.79 6.21
C ASN A 199 12.19 7.61 7.48
N PHE A 200 12.67 6.40 7.82
CA PHE A 200 13.34 6.12 9.09
C PHE A 200 14.49 7.08 9.45
N ARG A 201 15.39 7.35 8.50
CA ARG A 201 16.58 8.20 8.70
C ARG A 201 16.33 9.68 8.38
N ARG A 202 15.07 10.09 8.18
CA ARG A 202 14.71 11.44 7.72
C ARG A 202 14.21 12.29 8.88
N LYS A 203 14.55 13.57 8.84
CA LYS A 203 14.00 14.54 9.78
C LYS A 203 12.56 14.88 9.38
N PRO A 204 11.61 15.01 10.32
CA PRO A 204 10.24 15.40 10.01
C PRO A 204 10.11 16.71 9.20
N LYS A 205 11.07 17.65 9.35
CA LYS A 205 11.13 18.89 8.54
C LYS A 205 11.23 18.62 7.03
N GLU A 206 11.91 17.55 6.63
CA GLU A 206 12.15 17.24 5.22
C GLU A 206 10.89 16.73 4.51
N ILE A 207 9.88 16.28 5.26
CA ILE A 207 8.64 15.71 4.71
C ILE A 207 7.66 16.83 4.29
N ASN A 208 7.89 18.07 4.74
CA ASN A 208 7.06 19.24 4.44
C ASN A 208 5.55 18.98 4.57
N ALA A 209 5.15 18.23 5.60
CA ALA A 209 3.77 17.87 5.88
C ALA A 209 3.47 18.03 7.37
N ASN A 210 2.32 18.64 7.67
CA ASN A 210 1.85 18.81 9.05
C ASN A 210 1.21 17.53 9.61
N TYR A 211 0.70 16.68 8.71
CA TYR A 211 0.00 15.44 9.05
C TYR A 211 0.51 14.29 8.20
N LEU A 212 0.61 13.12 8.83
CA LEU A 212 0.99 11.85 8.22
C LEU A 212 -0.06 10.80 8.56
N VAL A 213 -0.31 9.88 7.63
CA VAL A 213 -1.21 8.75 7.82
C VAL A 213 -0.38 7.52 8.13
N TYR A 214 -0.81 6.68 9.07
CA TYR A 214 -0.17 5.41 9.37
C TYR A 214 -1.19 4.25 9.35
N PHE A 215 -0.69 3.04 9.10
CA PHE A 215 -1.52 1.82 9.12
C PHE A 215 -1.32 1.01 10.41
N THR A 216 -0.05 0.78 10.77
CA THR A 216 0.36 -0.02 11.93
C THR A 216 1.21 0.83 12.87
N LEU A 217 0.92 0.74 14.17
CA LEU A 217 1.77 1.28 15.23
C LEU A 217 2.38 0.11 16.01
N MET A 218 3.71 0.09 16.13
CA MET A 218 4.43 -0.95 16.86
C MET A 218 5.01 -0.36 18.15
N TYR A 219 4.76 -1.03 19.27
CA TYR A 219 5.35 -0.67 20.56
C TYR A 219 6.67 -1.40 20.72
N VAL A 220 7.78 -0.67 20.63
CA VAL A 220 9.08 -1.19 21.04
C VAL A 220 9.28 -0.78 22.49
N VAL A 221 9.37 -1.75 23.39
CA VAL A 221 9.82 -1.51 24.76
C VAL A 221 11.31 -1.18 24.67
N ALA A 222 11.62 0.11 24.63
CA ALA A 222 12.99 0.56 24.81
C ALA A 222 13.38 0.23 26.26
N TRP A 223 14.17 -0.83 26.46
CA TRP A 223 14.87 -1.05 27.71
C TRP A 223 15.79 0.15 27.91
N LYS A 224 15.35 1.13 28.71
CA LYS A 224 16.26 2.13 29.29
C LYS A 224 17.22 1.34 30.18
N LEU A 225 18.41 1.05 29.66
CA LEU A 225 19.57 0.76 30.48
C LEU A 225 19.77 1.99 31.38
N HIS A 226 19.27 1.90 32.61
CA HIS A 226 19.64 2.84 33.65
C HIS A 226 21.06 2.46 34.04
N GLY A 227 22.02 3.25 33.59
CA GLY A 227 23.36 3.31 34.16
C GLY A 227 23.36 4.19 35.41
#